data_AF-A0A418M460-F1
#
_entry.id   AF-A0A418M460-F1
#
_cell.length_a   1.000
_cell.length_b   1.000
_cell.length_c   1.000
_cell.angle_alpha   90.00
_cell.angle_beta   90.00
_cell.angle_gamma   90.00
#
_symmetry.space_group_name_H-M   'P 1'
#
loop_
_entity.id
_entity.type
_entity.pdbx_description
1 polymer ?
#
loop_
_entity_poly.entity_id
_entity_poly.type
_entity_poly.pdbx_seq_one_letter_code
_entity_poly.pdbx_strand_id
1 'polypeptide(L)' 'MSNKAPTTDEAFAMLMTSDYYWSFTGLSHQHKRVMRVRWRKDQVSAEKKEELLEKAGFCIKQEKLWQLPE' A
#
# COMPACT_ATOMS: atom_id res chain seq x y z
N MET A 1 -19.19 -5.34 -11.16
CA MET A 1 -17.76 -5.09 -10.88
C MET A 1 -17.43 -5.86 -9.61
N SER A 2 -16.42 -6.73 -9.63
CA SER A 2 -16.05 -7.54 -8.45
C SER A 2 -15.53 -6.61 -7.36
N ASN A 3 -16.21 -6.55 -6.20
CA ASN A 3 -15.77 -5.80 -5.00
C ASN A 3 -14.58 -6.50 -4.32
N LYS A 4 -13.51 -6.79 -5.07
CA LYS A 4 -12.27 -7.33 -4.49
C LYS A 4 -11.50 -6.18 -3.86
N ALA A 5 -11.18 -6.34 -2.57
CA ALA A 5 -10.24 -5.45 -1.91
C ALA A 5 -8.89 -5.52 -2.64
N PRO A 6 -8.19 -4.39 -2.82
CA PRO A 6 -6.88 -4.37 -3.45
C PRO A 6 -5.87 -5.15 -2.60
N THR A 7 -4.95 -5.85 -3.24
CA THR A 7 -3.75 -6.39 -2.61
C THR A 7 -2.84 -5.26 -2.10
N THR A 8 -1.88 -5.58 -1.23
CA THR A 8 -0.90 -4.59 -0.73
C THR A 8 -0.17 -3.89 -1.88
N ASP A 9 0.19 -4.60 -2.94
CA ASP A 9 0.89 -4.02 -4.10
C ASP A 9 -0.01 -3.10 -4.92
N GLU A 10 -1.27 -3.47 -5.13
CA GLU A 10 -2.25 -2.62 -5.82
C GLU A 10 -2.56 -1.35 -5.00
N ALA A 11 -2.74 -1.49 -3.69
CA ALA A 11 -2.94 -0.36 -2.78
C ALA A 11 -1.72 0.57 -2.79
N PHE A 12 -0.51 0.00 -2.76
CA PHE A 12 0.73 0.78 -2.81
C PHE A 12 0.88 1.50 -4.15
N ALA A 13 0.51 0.86 -5.27
CA ALA A 13 0.49 1.50 -6.58
C ALA A 13 -0.47 2.71 -6.61
N MET A 14 -1.65 2.60 -5.99
CA MET A 14 -2.59 3.71 -5.84
C MET A 14 -1.99 4.86 -5.01
N LEU A 15 -1.30 4.54 -3.91
CA LEU A 15 -0.61 5.54 -3.10
C LEU A 15 0.49 6.28 -3.90
N MET A 16 1.26 5.56 -4.72
CA MET A 16 2.34 6.15 -5.53
C MET A 16 1.83 7.04 -6.67
N THR A 17 0.64 6.77 -7.18
CA THR A 17 0.03 7.45 -8.35
C THR A 17 -0.91 8.59 -7.97
N SER A 18 -1.48 8.58 -6.77
CA SER A 18 -2.40 9.61 -6.28
C SER A 18 -1.72 10.60 -5.33
N ASP A 19 -1.74 11.89 -5.65
CA ASP A 19 -1.29 12.94 -4.72
C ASP A 19 -2.26 13.12 -3.54
N TYR A 20 -3.54 12.85 -3.76
CA TYR A 20 -4.56 12.84 -2.71
C TYR A 20 -4.19 11.84 -1.60
N TYR A 21 -3.98 10.56 -1.92
CA TYR A 21 -3.60 9.57 -0.91
C TYR A 21 -2.24 9.85 -0.28
N TRP A 22 -1.29 10.35 -1.07
CA TRP A 22 0.03 10.70 -0.54
C TRP A 22 -0.03 11.82 0.50
N SER A 23 -0.90 12.81 0.34
CA SER A 23 -1.03 13.93 1.29
C SER A 23 -1.34 13.49 2.72
N PHE A 24 -2.06 12.37 2.88
CA PHE A 24 -2.39 11.82 4.21
C PHE A 24 -1.17 11.25 4.93
N THR A 25 -0.10 10.88 4.21
CA THR A 25 1.13 10.34 4.82
C THR A 25 1.88 11.36 5.69
N GLY A 26 1.63 12.67 5.50
CA GLY A 26 2.41 13.75 6.10
C GLY A 26 3.82 13.89 5.55
N LEU A 27 4.21 13.11 4.52
CA LEU A 27 5.55 13.12 3.94
C LEU A 27 5.65 14.06 2.74
N SER A 28 6.83 14.65 2.54
CA SER A 28 7.08 15.56 1.42
C SER A 28 7.02 14.88 0.04
N HIS A 29 6.74 15.65 -1.01
CA HIS A 29 6.79 15.15 -2.39
C HIS A 29 8.19 14.64 -2.80
N GLN A 30 9.26 15.14 -2.18
CA GLN A 30 10.60 14.60 -2.40
C GLN A 30 10.69 13.14 -1.92
N HIS A 31 10.12 12.81 -0.76
CA HIS A 31 10.01 11.44 -0.29
C HIS A 31 9.20 10.58 -1.27
N LYS A 32 8.09 11.11 -1.81
CA LYS A 32 7.29 10.41 -2.83
C LYS A 32 8.13 10.04 -4.05
N ARG A 33 8.93 10.99 -4.55
CA ARG A 33 9.78 10.78 -5.72
C ARG A 33 10.82 9.70 -5.46
N VAL A 34 11.49 9.73 -4.30
CA VAL A 34 12.47 8.71 -3.92
C VAL A 34 11.82 7.33 -3.79
N MET A 35 10.66 7.23 -3.13
CA MET A 35 9.93 5.96 -3.00
C MET A 35 9.47 5.43 -4.34
N ARG A 36 8.97 6.28 -5.24
CA ARG A 36 8.57 5.88 -6.59
C ARG A 36 9.74 5.30 -7.38
N VAL A 37 10.94 5.86 -7.25
CA VAL A 37 12.15 5.32 -7.89
C VAL A 37 12.53 3.96 -7.30
N ARG A 38 12.49 3.80 -5.98
CA ARG A 38 12.78 2.51 -5.32
C ARG A 38 11.75 1.45 -5.68
N TRP A 39 10.48 1.81 -5.73
CA TRP A 39 9.38 0.91 -6.10
C TRP A 39 9.55 0.36 -7.52
N ARG A 40 9.90 1.22 -8.49
CA ARG A 40 10.17 0.78 -9.88
C ARG A 40 11.38 -0.15 -10.03
N LYS A 41 12.22 -0.25 -9.01
CA LYS A 41 13.38 -1.16 -8.96
C LYS A 41 13.12 -2.38 -8.06
N ASP A 42 11.90 -2.55 -7.57
CA ASP A 42 11.51 -3.57 -6.58
C ASP A 42 12.34 -3.52 -5.29
N GLN A 43 12.76 -2.32 -4.89
CA GLN A 43 13.60 -2.05 -3.71
C GLN A 43 12.79 -1.56 -2.50
N VAL A 44 11.49 -1.86 -2.44
CA VAL A 44 10.62 -1.50 -1.32
C VAL A 44 10.11 -2.77 -0.68
N SER A 45 10.50 -3.02 0.57
CA SER A 45 10.04 -4.18 1.34
C SER A 45 8.54 -4.13 1.58
N ALA A 46 7.92 -5.29 1.80
CA ALA A 46 6.50 -5.39 2.14
C ALA A 46 6.14 -4.56 3.39
N GLU A 47 6.94 -4.68 4.44
CA GLU A 47 6.82 -3.88 5.68
C GLU A 47 6.80 -2.38 5.39
N LYS A 48 7.65 -1.89 4.47
CA LYS A 48 7.70 -0.48 4.13
C LYS A 48 6.47 -0.03 3.33
N LYS A 49 5.92 -0.90 2.49
CA LYS A 49 4.66 -0.64 1.77
C LYS A 49 3.52 -0.49 2.78
N GLU A 50 3.43 -1.42 3.73
CA GLU A 50 2.41 -1.41 4.79
C GLU A 50 2.52 -0.16 5.66
N GLU A 51 3.71 0.20 6.14
CA GLU A 51 3.93 1.42 6.94
C GLU A 51 3.43 2.69 6.22
N LEU A 52 3.70 2.80 4.92
CA LEU A 52 3.27 3.96 4.13
C LEU A 52 1.77 3.95 3.85
N LEU A 53 1.19 2.77 3.66
CA LEU A 53 -0.25 2.60 3.48
C LEU A 53 -1.01 2.95 4.78
N GLU A 54 -0.53 2.48 5.93
CA GLU A 54 -1.08 2.84 7.25
C GLU A 54 -1.01 4.35 7.49
N LYS A 55 0.14 4.98 7.20
CA LYS A 55 0.28 6.45 7.26
C LYS A 55 -0.70 7.18 6.35
N ALA A 56 -1.01 6.62 5.19
CA ALA A 56 -2.00 7.17 4.27
C ALA A 56 -3.46 6.84 4.65
N GLY A 57 -3.69 6.16 5.79
CA GLY A 57 -5.01 5.81 6.29
C GLY A 57 -5.63 4.58 5.63
N PHE A 58 -4.87 3.77 4.90
CA PHE A 58 -5.34 2.48 4.41
C PHE A 58 -5.43 1.49 5.57
N CYS A 59 -6.45 0.64 5.56
CA CYS A 59 -6.64 -0.40 6.58
C CYS A 59 -6.58 -1.79 5.94
N ILE A 60 -5.85 -2.70 6.58
CA ILE A 60 -5.86 -4.11 6.22
C ILE A 60 -7.17 -4.73 6.71
N LYS A 61 -7.99 -5.23 5.77
CA LYS A 61 -9.16 -6.05 6.07
C LYS A 61 -8.90 -7.46 5.54
N GLN A 62 -8.51 -8.37 6.43
CA GLN A 62 -8.36 -9.78 6.11
C GLN A 62 -9.54 -10.57 6.64
N GLU A 63 -10.11 -11.42 5.79
CA GLU A 63 -11.10 -12.41 6.19
C GLU A 63 -10.38 -13.62 6.83
N LYS A 64 -10.88 -14.11 7.97
CA LYS A 64 -10.33 -15.31 8.61
C LYS A 64 -10.85 -16.54 7.89
N LEU A 65 -9.96 -17.27 7.23
CA LEU A 65 -10.27 -18.56 6.62
C LEU A 65 -10.08 -19.67 7.66
N TRP A 66 -11.08 -20.54 7.78
CA TRP A 66 -11.04 -21.71 8.66
C TRP A 66 -10.93 -22.95 7.78
N GLN A 67 -9.95 -23.81 8.07
CA GLN A 67 -9.85 -25.12 7.45
C GLN A 67 -10.59 -26.13 8.32
N LEU A 68 -11.40 -26.99 7.69
CA LEU A 68 -12.04 -28.10 8.39
C LEU A 68 -10.99 -29.19 8.65
N PRO A 69 -11.00 -29.83 9.83
CA PRO A 69 -10.14 -30.99 10.09
C PRO A 69 -10.51 -32.16 9.16
N GLU A 70 -9.49 -32.87 8.65
CA GLU A 70 -9.63 -34.11 7.85
C GLU A 70 -9.92 -35.34 8.72
#